data_AF-A0AAW9M3U1-F1
#
_entry.id   AF-A0AAW9M3U1-F1
#
_cell.length_a   1.000
_cell.length_b   1.000
_cell.length_c   1.000
_cell.angle_alpha   90.00
_cell.angle_beta   90.00
_cell.angle_gamma   90.00
#
_symmetry.space_group_name_H-M   'P 1'
#
loop_
_entity.id
_entity.type
_entity.pdbx_description
1 polymer ?
#
loop_
_entity_poly.entity_id
_entity_poly.type
_entity_poly.pdbx_seq_one_letter_code
_entity_poly.pdbx_strand_id
1 'polypeptide(L)'
;MKNYLIINFEAIGMSLFITLVIMTIILIFISSIINKENYNKITHLYEERFGNLPQTARMARGASLIGSPGIYLAKVDFIMSSLILPYNRVFNRDMSFEEYSFIRTLPSELTTGFKVEAILWIIESIVLVCFILLNVLFY
;
A
#
# COMPACT_ATOMS: atom_id res chain seq x y z
N MET A 1 27.48 -1.23 -30.24
CA MET A 1 26.64 -1.32 -29.02
C MET A 1 27.35 -0.89 -27.75
N LYS A 2 28.53 -1.44 -27.39
CA LYS A 2 29.25 -1.06 -26.15
C LYS A 2 29.47 0.45 -26.01
N ASN A 3 29.95 1.12 -27.07
CA ASN A 3 30.14 2.58 -27.04
C ASN A 3 28.83 3.36 -26.85
N TYR A 4 27.71 2.91 -27.42
CA TYR A 4 26.42 3.61 -27.26
C TYR A 4 25.91 3.54 -25.82
N LEU A 5 25.95 2.35 -25.21
CA LEU A 5 25.52 2.16 -23.82
C LEU A 5 26.40 2.94 -22.84
N ILE A 6 27.70 3.01 -23.08
CA ILE A 6 28.64 3.77 -22.23
C ILE A 6 28.39 5.27 -22.38
N ILE A 7 28.22 5.77 -23.62
CA ILE A 7 27.99 7.21 -23.87
C ILE A 7 26.64 7.67 -23.28
N ASN A 8 25.62 6.82 -23.28
CA ASN A 8 24.27 7.19 -22.85
C ASN A 8 23.85 6.55 -21.51
N PHE A 9 24.82 6.09 -20.71
CA PHE A 9 24.54 5.28 -19.51
C PHE A 9 23.58 5.97 -18.54
N GLU A 10 23.82 7.25 -18.24
CA GLU A 10 22.97 8.04 -17.33
C GLU A 10 21.54 8.21 -17.86
N ALA A 11 21.39 8.60 -19.14
CA ALA A 11 20.08 8.78 -19.76
C ALA A 11 19.27 7.47 -19.82
N ILE A 12 19.94 6.34 -20.09
CA ILE A 12 19.32 5.01 -20.06
C ILE A 12 18.90 4.65 -18.64
N GLY A 13 19.76 4.87 -17.64
CA GLY A 13 19.43 4.62 -16.23
C GLY A 13 18.21 5.43 -15.76
N MET A 14 18.18 6.72 -16.07
CA MET A 14 17.07 7.62 -15.75
C MET A 14 15.76 7.19 -16.42
N SER A 15 15.80 6.83 -17.70
CA SER A 15 14.59 6.42 -18.42
C SER A 15 14.04 5.09 -17.92
N LEU A 16 14.90 4.14 -17.55
CA LEU A 16 14.49 2.87 -16.91
C LEU A 16 13.86 3.10 -15.55
N PHE A 17 14.45 3.97 -14.72
CA PHE A 17 13.91 4.33 -13.41
C PHE A 17 12.51 4.96 -13.52
N ILE A 18 12.36 5.98 -14.37
CA ILE A 18 11.07 6.64 -14.61
C ILE A 18 10.02 5.64 -15.10
N THR A 19 10.41 4.75 -16.01
CA THR A 19 9.51 3.71 -16.53
C THR A 19 9.05 2.77 -15.43
N LEU A 20 9.96 2.36 -14.54
CA LEU A 20 9.64 1.47 -13.42
C LEU A 20 8.66 2.14 -12.44
N VAL A 21 8.92 3.39 -12.04
CA VAL A 21 8.05 4.19 -11.17
C VAL A 21 6.65 4.39 -11.76
N ILE A 22 6.55 4.71 -13.06
CA ILE A 22 5.25 4.86 -13.71
C ILE A 22 4.49 3.53 -13.73
N MET A 23 5.18 2.43 -14.04
CA MET A 23 4.58 1.10 -14.10
C MET A 23 4.05 0.65 -12.73
N THR A 24 4.83 0.81 -11.66
CA THR A 24 4.42 0.47 -10.29
C THR A 24 3.25 1.34 -9.83
N ILE A 25 3.26 2.65 -10.09
CA ILE A 25 2.13 3.54 -9.77
C ILE A 25 0.85 3.09 -10.48
N ILE A 26 0.92 2.71 -11.76
CA ILE A 26 -0.23 2.18 -12.51
C ILE A 26 -0.75 0.90 -11.86
N LEU A 27 0.14 -0.01 -11.45
CA LEU A 27 -0.27 -1.25 -10.76
C LEU A 27 -0.91 -0.97 -9.40
N ILE A 28 -0.37 -0.04 -8.62
CA ILE A 28 -0.96 0.42 -7.35
C ILE A 28 -2.36 0.99 -7.61
N PHE A 29 -2.52 1.79 -8.66
CA PHE A 29 -3.81 2.36 -9.03
C PHE A 29 -4.84 1.27 -9.38
N ILE A 30 -4.46 0.31 -10.23
CA ILE A 30 -5.33 -0.83 -10.57
C ILE A 30 -5.70 -1.61 -9.32
N SER A 31 -4.73 -1.91 -8.46
CA SER A 31 -4.96 -2.59 -7.18
C SER A 31 -5.94 -1.82 -6.30
N SER A 32 -5.82 -0.49 -6.23
CA SER A 32 -6.69 0.36 -5.41
C SER A 32 -8.15 0.32 -5.87
N ILE A 33 -8.38 0.20 -7.19
CA ILE A 33 -9.72 0.06 -7.78
C ILE A 33 -10.32 -1.28 -7.36
N ILE A 34 -9.56 -2.37 -7.50
CA ILE A 34 -10.01 -3.72 -7.12
C ILE A 34 -10.31 -3.76 -5.60
N ASN A 35 -9.42 -3.19 -4.80
CA ASN A 35 -9.53 -3.15 -3.35
C ASN A 35 -10.72 -2.32 -2.86
N LYS A 36 -11.26 -1.40 -3.67
CA LYS A 36 -12.42 -0.57 -3.28
C LYS A 36 -13.63 -1.41 -2.88
N GLU A 37 -13.95 -2.43 -3.66
CA GLU A 37 -15.11 -3.29 -3.38
C GLU A 37 -14.87 -4.15 -2.14
N ASN A 38 -13.69 -4.76 -2.04
CA ASN A 38 -13.30 -5.57 -0.88
C ASN A 38 -13.24 -4.74 0.40
N TYR A 39 -12.73 -3.50 0.33
CA TYR A 39 -12.73 -2.58 1.47
C TYR A 39 -14.15 -2.37 1.98
N ASN A 40 -15.08 -2.03 1.10
CA ASN A 40 -16.47 -1.80 1.47
C ASN A 40 -17.09 -3.03 2.14
N LYS A 41 -16.88 -4.23 1.58
CA LYS A 41 -17.35 -5.50 2.17
C LYS A 41 -16.76 -5.73 3.56
N ILE A 42 -15.45 -5.56 3.73
CA ILE A 42 -14.77 -5.72 5.01
C ILE A 42 -15.32 -4.73 6.04
N THR A 43 -15.45 -3.45 5.67
CA THR A 43 -15.97 -2.43 6.60
C THR A 43 -17.41 -2.69 7.01
N HIS A 44 -18.26 -3.18 6.09
CA HIS A 44 -19.63 -3.57 6.41
C HIS A 44 -19.66 -4.70 7.43
N LEU A 45 -18.95 -5.80 7.16
CA LEU A 45 -18.88 -6.95 8.07
C LEU A 45 -18.31 -6.58 9.44
N TYR A 46 -17.33 -5.66 9.47
CA TYR A 46 -16.76 -5.14 10.70
C TYR A 46 -17.80 -4.34 11.50
N GLU A 47 -18.47 -3.38 10.85
CA GLU A 47 -19.47 -2.51 11.49
C GLU A 47 -20.70 -3.30 11.96
N GLU A 48 -21.13 -4.33 11.23
CA GLU A 48 -22.20 -5.24 11.68
C GLU A 48 -21.85 -5.96 12.98
N ARG A 49 -20.56 -6.28 13.19
CA ARG A 49 -20.10 -7.03 14.35
C ARG A 49 -19.71 -6.15 15.54
N PHE A 50 -19.08 -5.01 15.29
CA PHE A 50 -18.45 -4.18 16.32
C PHE A 50 -19.03 -2.75 16.40
N GLY A 51 -19.99 -2.42 15.53
CA GLY A 51 -20.71 -1.14 15.50
C GLY A 51 -19.99 -0.03 14.72
N ASN A 52 -18.71 0.22 15.00
CA ASN A 52 -17.95 1.30 14.33
C ASN A 52 -16.56 0.84 13.93
N LEU A 53 -16.06 1.34 12.79
CA LEU A 53 -14.64 1.21 12.44
C LEU A 53 -13.73 1.92 13.46
N PRO A 54 -12.48 1.46 13.60
CA PRO A 54 -11.43 2.20 14.30
C PRO A 54 -11.28 3.62 13.76
N GLN A 55 -10.83 4.55 14.60
CA GLN A 55 -10.96 5.99 14.34
C GLN A 55 -10.29 6.40 13.02
N THR A 56 -9.08 5.92 12.76
CA THR A 56 -8.31 6.20 11.54
C THR A 56 -8.99 5.64 10.29
N ALA A 57 -9.45 4.38 10.33
CA ALA A 57 -10.18 3.75 9.24
C ALA A 57 -11.50 4.46 8.93
N ARG A 58 -12.21 4.92 9.97
CA ARG A 58 -13.46 5.67 9.85
C ARG A 58 -13.25 7.03 9.16
N MET A 59 -12.22 7.77 9.57
CA MET A 59 -11.85 9.03 8.92
C MET A 59 -11.43 8.82 7.47
N ALA A 60 -10.76 7.70 7.18
CA ALA A 60 -10.29 7.38 5.84
C ALA A 60 -11.38 6.83 4.92
N ARG A 61 -12.62 6.55 5.37
CA ARG A 61 -13.66 5.85 4.57
C ARG A 61 -13.89 6.46 3.18
N GLY A 62 -13.93 7.78 3.08
CA GLY A 62 -14.09 8.51 1.82
C GLY A 62 -12.82 8.72 1.00
N ALA A 63 -11.65 8.34 1.52
CA ALA A 63 -10.37 8.61 0.87
C ALA A 63 -10.21 7.80 -0.42
N SER A 64 -9.49 8.38 -1.38
CA SER A 64 -9.16 7.75 -2.65
C SER A 64 -7.70 7.97 -2.97
N LEU A 65 -7.11 7.04 -3.71
CA LEU A 65 -5.70 7.14 -4.10
C LEU A 65 -5.40 8.42 -4.89
N ILE A 66 -6.33 8.90 -5.72
CA ILE A 66 -6.15 10.13 -6.50
C ILE A 66 -6.44 11.39 -5.65
N GLY A 67 -7.60 11.44 -4.99
CA GLY A 67 -8.06 12.66 -4.32
C GLY A 67 -7.41 12.88 -2.95
N SER A 68 -6.94 11.83 -2.30
CA SER A 68 -6.38 11.89 -0.95
C SER A 68 -5.41 10.72 -0.66
N PRO A 69 -4.32 10.59 -1.44
CA PRO A 69 -3.39 9.44 -1.37
C PRO A 69 -2.86 9.17 0.03
N GLY A 70 -2.45 10.21 0.76
CA GLY A 70 -1.91 10.05 2.12
C GLY A 70 -2.93 9.49 3.12
N ILE A 71 -4.21 9.83 2.97
CA ILE A 71 -5.30 9.32 3.83
C ILE A 71 -5.73 7.92 3.35
N TYR A 72 -5.66 7.67 2.04
CA TYR A 72 -5.98 6.37 1.48
C TYR A 72 -5.11 5.24 2.06
N LEU A 73 -3.83 5.52 2.34
CA LEU A 73 -2.95 4.56 3.02
C LEU A 73 -3.51 4.08 4.37
N ALA A 74 -4.24 4.91 5.11
CA ALA A 74 -4.89 4.48 6.36
C ALA A 74 -5.97 3.40 6.15
N LYS A 75 -6.58 3.31 4.96
CA LYS A 75 -7.49 2.20 4.60
C LYS A 75 -6.74 0.89 4.47
N VAL A 76 -5.60 0.93 3.77
CA VAL A 76 -4.75 -0.22 3.55
C VAL A 76 -4.17 -0.67 4.88
N ASP A 77 -3.68 0.28 5.69
CA ASP A 77 -3.10 0.02 7.01
C ASP A 77 -4.09 -0.59 7.99
N PHE A 78 -5.36 -0.14 8.00
CA PHE A 78 -6.41 -0.75 8.84
C PHE A 78 -6.47 -2.28 8.66
N ILE A 79 -6.39 -2.75 7.43
CA ILE A 79 -6.43 -4.18 7.11
C ILE A 79 -5.05 -4.81 7.32
N MET A 80 -4.01 -4.23 6.73
CA MET A 80 -2.68 -4.81 6.67
C MET A 80 -1.96 -4.85 8.01
N SER A 81 -2.16 -3.85 8.87
CA SER A 81 -1.58 -3.83 10.22
C SER A 81 -2.06 -5.01 11.05
N SER A 82 -3.33 -5.39 10.95
CA SER A 82 -3.88 -6.56 11.64
C SER A 82 -3.37 -7.88 11.06
N LEU A 83 -3.09 -7.93 9.75
CA LEU A 83 -2.58 -9.13 9.08
C LEU A 83 -1.08 -9.38 9.35
N ILE A 84 -0.26 -8.33 9.34
CA ILE A 84 1.21 -8.45 9.40
C ILE A 84 1.73 -8.29 10.83
N LEU A 85 1.24 -7.28 11.56
CA LEU A 85 1.83 -6.92 12.84
C LEU A 85 1.21 -7.76 13.97
N PRO A 86 1.97 -8.06 15.04
CA PRO A 86 1.40 -8.59 16.26
C PRO A 86 0.31 -7.67 16.83
N TYR A 87 -0.56 -8.23 17.68
CA TYR A 87 -1.55 -7.46 18.42
C TYR A 87 -0.91 -6.36 19.29
N ASN A 88 -1.64 -5.25 19.49
CA ASN A 88 -1.27 -4.13 20.36
C ASN A 88 0.06 -3.42 19.98
N ARG A 89 0.27 -3.25 18.67
CA ARG A 89 1.33 -2.43 18.06
C ARG A 89 0.76 -1.07 17.63
N VAL A 90 1.66 -0.15 17.28
CA VAL A 90 1.33 1.26 16.99
C VAL A 90 0.11 1.43 16.07
N PHE A 91 0.00 0.61 15.03
CA PHE A 91 -1.04 0.73 13.99
C PHE A 91 -2.33 -0.05 14.25
N ASN A 92 -2.39 -0.88 15.30
CA ASN A 92 -3.58 -1.66 15.68
C ASN A 92 -3.90 -1.55 17.18
N ARG A 93 -3.38 -0.49 17.83
CA ARG A 93 -3.48 -0.27 19.28
C ARG A 93 -4.89 0.10 19.73
N ASP A 94 -5.65 0.72 18.84
CA ASP A 94 -7.01 1.16 19.04
C ASP A 94 -8.05 0.05 18.82
N MET A 95 -7.61 -1.16 18.48
CA MET A 95 -8.47 -2.33 18.34
C MET A 95 -8.43 -3.22 19.59
N SER A 96 -9.57 -3.75 19.98
CA SER A 96 -9.65 -4.91 20.87
C SER A 96 -9.05 -6.15 20.21
N PHE A 97 -8.72 -7.16 21.01
CA PHE A 97 -8.18 -8.42 20.48
C PHE A 97 -9.16 -9.12 19.53
N GLU A 98 -10.47 -9.01 19.79
CA GLU A 98 -11.53 -9.59 18.95
C GLU A 98 -11.63 -8.92 17.59
N GLU A 99 -11.56 -7.58 17.57
CA GLU A 99 -11.53 -6.79 16.33
C GLU A 99 -10.28 -7.09 15.48
N TYR A 100 -9.12 -7.14 16.13
CA TYR A 100 -7.87 -7.55 15.49
C TYR A 100 -7.95 -8.97 14.91
N SER A 101 -8.48 -9.92 15.70
CA SER A 101 -8.63 -11.32 15.28
C SER A 101 -9.63 -11.46 14.13
N PHE A 102 -10.69 -10.66 14.12
CA PHE A 102 -11.69 -10.68 13.06
C PHE A 102 -11.06 -10.42 11.69
N ILE A 103 -10.23 -9.38 11.57
CA ILE A 103 -9.53 -9.07 10.31
C ILE A 103 -8.64 -10.23 9.84
N ARG A 104 -7.98 -10.92 10.78
CA ARG A 104 -7.11 -12.08 10.48
C ARG A 104 -7.88 -13.32 10.04
N THR A 105 -9.15 -13.44 10.42
CA THR A 105 -10.03 -14.55 10.04
C THR A 105 -10.79 -14.30 8.75
N LEU A 106 -10.64 -13.14 8.12
CA LEU A 106 -11.31 -12.83 6.86
C LEU A 106 -10.87 -13.79 5.73
N PRO A 107 -11.79 -14.13 4.82
CA PRO A 107 -11.46 -14.88 3.62
C PRO A 107 -10.31 -14.24 2.83
N SER A 108 -9.45 -15.08 2.24
CA SER A 108 -8.25 -14.62 1.53
C SER A 108 -8.60 -13.77 0.30
N GLU A 109 -9.76 -14.01 -0.30
CA GLU A 109 -10.30 -13.32 -1.46
C GLU A 109 -10.54 -11.83 -1.17
N LEU A 110 -10.88 -11.50 0.09
CA LEU A 110 -11.10 -10.13 0.53
C LEU A 110 -9.78 -9.41 0.88
N THR A 111 -8.75 -10.15 1.29
CA THR A 111 -7.50 -9.56 1.81
C THR A 111 -6.33 -9.60 0.84
N THR A 112 -6.35 -10.47 -0.18
CA THR A 112 -5.22 -10.67 -1.09
C THR A 112 -4.87 -9.42 -1.89
N GLY A 113 -5.86 -8.68 -2.39
CA GLY A 113 -5.60 -7.44 -3.10
C GLY A 113 -4.89 -6.39 -2.25
N PHE A 114 -5.19 -6.29 -0.95
CA PHE A 114 -4.47 -5.39 -0.04
C PHE A 114 -3.03 -5.83 0.20
N LYS A 115 -2.78 -7.14 0.27
CA LYS A 115 -1.41 -7.68 0.38
C LYS A 115 -0.60 -7.34 -0.87
N VAL A 116 -1.18 -7.51 -2.06
CA VAL A 116 -0.55 -7.15 -3.33
C VAL A 116 -0.25 -5.65 -3.36
N GLU A 117 -1.21 -4.81 -2.98
CA GLU A 117 -1.01 -3.37 -2.96
C GLU A 117 0.10 -2.94 -2.00
N ALA A 118 0.13 -3.50 -0.78
CA ALA A 118 1.17 -3.21 0.20
C ALA A 118 2.56 -3.61 -0.32
N ILE A 119 2.67 -4.76 -1.01
CA ILE A 119 3.92 -5.18 -1.64
C ILE A 119 4.35 -4.19 -2.74
N LEU A 120 3.41 -3.72 -3.57
CA LEU A 120 3.72 -2.72 -4.61
C LEU A 120 4.21 -1.40 -4.00
N TRP A 121 3.60 -0.93 -2.92
CA TRP A 121 4.08 0.25 -2.18
C TRP A 121 5.50 0.07 -1.60
N ILE A 122 5.81 -1.13 -1.08
CA ILE A 122 7.15 -1.45 -0.57
C ILE A 122 8.17 -1.45 -1.72
N ILE A 123 7.84 -2.09 -2.84
CA ILE A 123 8.70 -2.12 -4.03
C ILE A 123 8.97 -0.70 -4.51
N GLU A 124 7.94 0.12 -4.64
CA GLU A 124 8.05 1.53 -5.04
C GLU A 124 8.97 2.31 -4.10
N SER A 125 8.77 2.15 -2.79
CA SER A 125 9.61 2.79 -1.78
C SER A 125 11.08 2.37 -1.89
N ILE A 126 11.36 1.09 -2.12
CA ILE A 126 12.73 0.59 -2.33
C ILE A 126 13.35 1.20 -3.59
N VAL A 127 12.60 1.24 -4.70
CA VAL A 127 13.04 1.82 -5.96
C VAL A 127 13.41 3.29 -5.78
N LEU A 128 12.55 4.07 -5.11
CA LEU A 128 12.81 5.48 -4.80
C LEU A 128 14.05 5.66 -3.91
N VAL A 129 14.18 4.88 -2.84
CA VAL A 129 15.34 4.97 -1.92
C VAL A 129 16.64 4.61 -2.63
N CYS A 130 16.67 3.52 -3.40
CA CYS A 130 17.83 3.12 -4.18
C CYS A 130 18.24 4.21 -5.16
N PHE A 131 17.27 4.83 -5.84
CA PHE A 131 17.55 5.94 -6.75
C PHE A 131 18.15 7.16 -6.03
N ILE A 132 17.59 7.56 -4.89
CA ILE A 132 18.13 8.66 -4.08
C ILE A 132 19.56 8.34 -3.64
N LEU A 133 19.82 7.14 -3.12
CA LEU A 133 21.15 6.73 -2.67
C LEU A 133 22.17 6.74 -3.83
N LEU A 134 21.78 6.26 -5.01
CA LEU A 134 22.65 6.29 -6.19
C LEU A 134 22.98 7.72 -6.61
N ASN A 135 22.05 8.66 -6.50
CA ASN A 135 22.28 10.06 -6.90
C ASN A 135 22.96 10.91 -5.82
N VAL A 136 22.88 10.53 -4.54
CA VAL A 136 23.51 11.26 -3.42
C VAL A 136 24.91 10.73 -3.11
N LEU A 137 25.18 9.43 -3.31
CA LEU A 137 26.47 8.82 -3.00
C LEU A 137 27.47 8.85 -4.16
N PHE A 138 26.98 8.93 -5.40
CA PHE A 138 27.82 8.87 -6.60
C PHE A 138 27.86 10.19 -7.41
N TYR A 139 27.28 11.26 -6.87
CA TYR A 139 27.34 12.64 -7.35
C TYR A 139 27.68 13.56 -6.18
#